data_AF-A0A2S1YRH5-F1
#
_entry.id   AF-A0A2S1YRH5-F1
#
_cell.length_a   1.000
_cell.length_b   1.000
_cell.length_c   1.000
_cell.angle_alpha   90.00
_cell.angle_beta   90.00
_cell.angle_gamma   90.00
#
_symmetry.space_group_name_H-M   'P 1'
#
loop_
_entity.id
_entity.type
_entity.pdbx_description
1 polymer ?
#
loop_
_entity_poly.entity_id
_entity_poly.type
_entity_poly.pdbx_seq_one_letter_code
_entity_poly.pdbx_strand_id
1 'polypeptide(L)'
;MKLSIVTSLLFCCVCFGQNNTDNSLYMKSDKITYLSDIGSDSGDLYKTIGHHGPAVENEWMALRIYFSDKVAIDVYSKAKPGLELRKANWYPTPEQQKEGWGADYYKVASTVGLGGVKLWDGEKLVPLNPVTNRLARVGKTDTTSWMEMISRGVPYKGKKVDILVRVTVFSGKREAKVEAVSLTGEKVQFATGVNYFKDSATKKGANYIAVWGKHPEDVAAEIVEVGGAIKYNPKDFEKNTDDGTQYLLISKPAKNIETTILSSCARETELNTLDKLEAYIKK
;
A
#
# COMPACT_ATOMS: atom_id res chain seq x y z
N MET A 1 -34.63 -5.94 -60.55
CA MET A 1 -33.81 -5.28 -59.52
C MET A 1 -34.37 -5.62 -58.15
N LYS A 2 -33.67 -6.45 -57.36
CA LYS A 2 -33.99 -6.72 -55.95
C LYS A 2 -32.93 -6.03 -55.11
N LEU A 3 -33.35 -5.06 -54.29
CA LEU A 3 -32.48 -4.34 -53.37
C LEU A 3 -32.54 -5.07 -52.02
N SER A 4 -31.46 -5.75 -51.64
CA SER A 4 -31.31 -6.29 -50.28
C SER A 4 -30.64 -5.24 -49.41
N ILE A 5 -31.35 -4.78 -48.38
CA ILE A 5 -30.80 -3.93 -47.32
C ILE A 5 -30.18 -4.86 -46.27
N VAL A 6 -28.86 -4.83 -46.14
CA VAL A 6 -28.13 -5.46 -45.03
C VAL A 6 -28.12 -4.47 -43.88
N THR A 7 -28.77 -4.83 -42.77
CA THR A 7 -28.74 -4.04 -41.54
C THR A 7 -27.60 -4.58 -40.66
N SER A 8 -26.51 -3.84 -40.56
CA SER A 8 -25.42 -4.15 -39.63
C SER A 8 -25.81 -3.70 -38.22
N LEU A 9 -26.06 -4.65 -37.32
CA LEU A 9 -26.17 -4.35 -35.88
C LEU A 9 -24.78 -4.00 -35.34
N LEU A 10 -24.59 -2.75 -34.92
CA LEU A 10 -23.47 -2.35 -34.08
C LEU A 10 -23.73 -2.87 -32.65
N PHE A 11 -22.94 -3.84 -32.21
CA PHE A 11 -22.88 -4.22 -30.80
C PHE A 11 -22.05 -3.17 -30.05
N CYS A 12 -22.72 -2.24 -29.38
CA CYS A 12 -22.07 -1.43 -28.35
C CYS A 12 -21.79 -2.32 -27.13
N CYS A 13 -20.57 -2.83 -27.01
CA CYS A 13 -20.09 -3.38 -25.73
C CYS A 13 -20.01 -2.25 -24.72
N VAL A 14 -21.00 -2.17 -23.82
CA VAL A 14 -20.90 -1.38 -22.60
C VAL A 14 -19.94 -2.11 -21.68
N CYS A 15 -18.69 -1.66 -21.61
CA CYS A 15 -17.76 -2.09 -20.57
C CYS A 15 -18.25 -1.56 -19.22
N PHE A 16 -19.01 -2.34 -18.46
CA PHE A 16 -19.28 -2.03 -17.06
C PHE A 16 -17.94 -2.03 -16.31
N GLY A 17 -17.62 -0.93 -15.63
CA GLY A 17 -16.48 -0.89 -14.72
C GLY A 17 -16.64 -1.97 -13.65
N GLN A 18 -15.61 -2.82 -13.49
CA GLN A 18 -15.61 -3.82 -12.44
C GLN A 18 -15.36 -3.12 -11.10
N ASN A 19 -16.37 -3.10 -10.23
CA ASN A 19 -16.33 -2.40 -8.94
C ASN A 19 -15.64 -3.25 -7.84
N ASN A 20 -14.43 -3.71 -8.11
CA ASN A 20 -13.70 -4.68 -7.28
C ASN A 20 -12.60 -4.04 -6.42
N THR A 21 -12.77 -2.77 -6.04
CA THR A 21 -11.93 -2.11 -5.05
C THR A 21 -12.80 -1.49 -3.98
N ASP A 22 -12.24 -1.18 -2.81
CA ASP A 22 -12.93 -0.34 -1.83
C ASP A 22 -11.93 0.52 -1.06
N ASN A 23 -12.46 1.51 -0.34
CA ASN A 23 -11.73 2.30 0.63
C ASN A 23 -12.49 2.38 1.95
N SER A 24 -11.76 2.72 3.01
CA SER A 24 -12.35 2.83 4.33
C SER A 24 -11.58 3.83 5.19
N LEU A 25 -12.33 4.76 5.78
CA LEU A 25 -11.88 5.67 6.82
C LEU A 25 -13.07 5.92 7.76
N TYR A 26 -12.90 5.71 9.06
CA TYR A 26 -13.97 5.88 10.05
C TYR A 26 -13.38 6.06 11.45
N MET A 27 -14.17 6.59 12.39
CA MET A 27 -13.77 6.73 13.79
C MET A 27 -13.88 5.39 14.52
N LYS A 28 -12.91 4.99 15.34
CA LYS A 28 -13.00 3.69 16.05
C LYS A 28 -14.23 3.59 16.96
N SER A 29 -14.69 4.73 17.49
CA SER A 29 -15.90 4.87 18.30
C SER A 29 -17.21 4.78 17.50
N ASP A 30 -17.16 4.95 16.18
CA ASP A 30 -18.31 4.87 15.27
C ASP A 30 -17.92 4.09 14.01
N LYS A 31 -18.25 2.80 14.00
CA LYS A 31 -17.95 1.87 12.91
C LYS A 31 -18.98 1.89 11.78
N ILE A 32 -19.94 2.81 11.83
CA ILE A 32 -21.04 2.89 10.86
C ILE A 32 -20.79 4.04 9.89
N THR A 33 -20.37 5.20 10.40
CA THR A 33 -20.14 6.39 9.57
C THR A 33 -18.75 6.37 8.94
N TYR A 34 -18.71 6.36 7.61
CA TYR A 34 -17.47 6.47 6.85
C TYR A 34 -17.20 7.93 6.45
N LEU A 35 -15.93 8.33 6.56
CA LEU A 35 -15.43 9.65 6.26
C LEU A 35 -14.70 9.66 4.91
N SER A 36 -14.69 10.81 4.23
CA SER A 36 -13.83 11.05 3.06
C SER A 36 -12.45 11.56 3.44
N ASP A 37 -12.33 12.19 4.60
CA ASP A 37 -11.11 12.84 5.07
C ASP A 37 -11.12 13.05 6.59
N ILE A 38 -9.92 13.19 7.16
CA ILE A 38 -9.71 13.53 8.58
C ILE A 38 -8.35 14.19 8.77
N GLY A 39 -8.20 15.01 9.81
CA GLY A 39 -6.95 15.69 10.14
C GLY A 39 -6.63 15.69 11.63
N SER A 40 -5.35 15.85 11.97
CA SER A 40 -4.88 16.05 13.34
C SER A 40 -3.63 16.93 13.39
N ASP A 41 -3.65 17.93 14.26
CA ASP A 41 -2.50 18.80 14.52
C ASP A 41 -1.37 18.06 15.28
N SER A 42 -1.71 17.04 16.09
CA SER A 42 -0.69 16.18 16.72
C SER A 42 0.06 15.30 15.72
N GLY A 43 -0.53 15.13 14.52
CA GLY A 43 -0.09 14.15 13.53
C GLY A 43 -0.49 12.71 13.84
N ASP A 44 -1.06 12.41 15.01
CA ASP A 44 -1.35 11.03 15.42
C ASP A 44 -2.84 10.82 15.68
N LEU A 45 -3.43 9.87 14.95
CA LEU A 45 -4.77 9.34 15.18
C LEU A 45 -4.78 7.81 15.24
N TYR A 46 -3.61 7.17 15.36
CA TYR A 46 -3.43 5.72 15.28
C TYR A 46 -4.42 4.96 16.16
N LYS A 47 -4.63 5.41 17.39
CA LYS A 47 -5.55 4.75 18.35
C LYS A 47 -7.01 5.21 18.22
N THR A 48 -7.26 6.29 17.48
CA THR A 48 -8.55 6.99 17.40
C THR A 48 -9.39 6.52 16.23
N ILE A 49 -8.78 6.23 15.08
CA ILE A 49 -9.50 5.81 13.87
C ILE A 49 -9.44 4.29 13.65
N GLY A 50 -10.39 3.80 12.84
CA GLY A 50 -10.38 2.44 12.32
C GLY A 50 -9.10 2.10 11.58
N HIS A 51 -8.78 0.81 11.48
CA HIS A 51 -7.58 0.27 10.81
C HIS A 51 -6.22 0.84 11.28
N HIS A 52 -6.18 1.74 12.26
CA HIS A 52 -5.04 2.59 12.60
C HIS A 52 -4.61 3.59 11.51
N GLY A 53 -5.48 3.84 10.52
CA GLY A 53 -5.14 4.62 9.32
C GLY A 53 -6.27 4.66 8.29
N PRO A 54 -6.19 5.50 7.25
CA PRO A 54 -6.95 5.24 6.03
C PRO A 54 -6.56 3.88 5.43
N ALA A 55 -7.51 3.20 4.82
CA ALA A 55 -7.29 1.91 4.18
C ALA A 55 -7.95 1.82 2.80
N VAL A 56 -7.37 0.99 1.92
CA VAL A 56 -7.90 0.62 0.60
C VAL A 56 -7.72 -0.87 0.36
N GLU A 57 -8.54 -1.45 -0.51
CA GLU A 57 -8.40 -2.84 -0.93
C GLU A 57 -8.72 -3.05 -2.41
N ASN A 58 -8.04 -4.02 -3.02
CA ASN A 58 -8.51 -4.71 -4.23
C ASN A 58 -8.94 -6.13 -3.85
N GLU A 59 -9.18 -7.00 -4.84
CA GLU A 59 -9.63 -8.37 -4.60
C GLU A 59 -8.65 -9.20 -3.76
N TRP A 60 -7.35 -8.92 -3.79
CA TRP A 60 -6.32 -9.82 -3.24
C TRP A 60 -5.68 -9.34 -1.95
N MET A 61 -5.63 -8.03 -1.74
CA MET A 61 -4.99 -7.44 -0.55
C MET A 61 -5.72 -6.17 -0.13
N ALA A 62 -5.55 -5.82 1.15
CA ALA A 62 -5.82 -4.48 1.63
C ALA A 62 -4.55 -3.82 2.16
N LEU A 63 -4.52 -2.50 2.09
CA LEU A 63 -3.40 -1.67 2.48
C LEU A 63 -3.89 -0.56 3.40
N ARG A 64 -3.09 -0.21 4.40
CA ARG A 64 -3.30 0.98 5.24
C ARG A 64 -2.05 1.85 5.26
N ILE A 65 -2.22 3.15 5.48
CA ILE A 65 -1.13 4.03 5.89
C ILE A 65 -1.35 4.33 7.37
N TYR A 66 -0.39 3.99 8.24
CA TYR A 66 -0.54 4.34 9.66
C TYR A 66 -0.64 5.85 9.87
N PHE A 67 -1.69 6.29 10.58
CA PHE A 67 -1.85 7.69 10.98
C PHE A 67 -1.02 7.96 12.25
N SER A 68 0.29 7.81 12.13
CA SER A 68 1.29 8.07 13.17
C SER A 68 2.60 8.53 12.54
N ASP A 69 3.58 8.85 13.36
CA ASP A 69 4.97 9.11 12.98
C ASP A 69 5.63 8.07 12.04
N LYS A 70 5.11 6.83 11.99
CA LYS A 70 5.61 5.77 11.13
C LYS A 70 5.35 6.06 9.66
N VAL A 71 4.12 6.45 9.32
CA VAL A 71 3.60 6.58 7.94
C VAL A 71 3.97 5.38 7.05
N ALA A 72 4.09 4.19 7.66
CA ALA A 72 4.42 2.96 6.97
C ALA A 72 3.16 2.40 6.29
N ILE A 73 3.36 1.70 5.17
CA ILE A 73 2.30 0.97 4.48
C ILE A 73 2.31 -0.47 4.96
N ASP A 74 1.16 -0.93 5.42
CA ASP A 74 0.96 -2.26 5.98
C ASP A 74 -0.07 -3.06 5.18
N VAL A 75 -0.04 -4.38 5.31
CA VAL A 75 -0.76 -5.31 4.43
C VAL A 75 -1.69 -6.23 5.21
N TYR A 76 -2.96 -6.19 4.84
CA TYR A 76 -3.92 -7.24 5.13
C TYR A 76 -3.96 -8.24 3.97
N SER A 77 -3.61 -9.49 4.26
CA SER A 77 -3.51 -10.55 3.25
C SER A 77 -4.80 -11.37 3.18
N LYS A 78 -5.32 -11.61 1.99
CA LYS A 78 -6.54 -12.42 1.78
C LYS A 78 -6.20 -13.81 1.30
N ALA A 79 -6.95 -14.82 1.76
CA ALA A 79 -6.79 -16.20 1.29
C ALA A 79 -7.46 -16.45 -0.07
N LYS A 80 -8.49 -15.65 -0.40
CA LYS A 80 -9.29 -15.76 -1.62
C LYS A 80 -9.67 -14.37 -2.13
N PRO A 81 -9.83 -14.19 -3.46
CA PRO A 81 -10.26 -12.91 -4.02
C PRO A 81 -11.61 -12.44 -3.47
N GLY A 82 -11.70 -11.19 -3.00
CA GLY A 82 -12.92 -10.58 -2.49
C GLY A 82 -12.69 -9.26 -1.75
N LEU A 83 -13.75 -8.50 -1.49
CA LEU A 83 -13.71 -7.29 -0.66
C LEU A 83 -14.12 -7.62 0.78
N GLU A 84 -13.25 -7.29 1.73
CA GLU A 84 -13.37 -7.72 3.13
C GLU A 84 -13.31 -6.54 4.12
N LEU A 85 -12.67 -5.40 3.77
CA LEU A 85 -12.36 -4.34 4.72
C LEU A 85 -13.58 -3.80 5.48
N ARG A 86 -14.70 -3.54 4.79
CA ARG A 86 -15.91 -3.00 5.43
C ARG A 86 -16.55 -3.97 6.42
N LYS A 87 -16.34 -5.27 6.25
CA LYS A 87 -16.94 -6.30 7.10
C LYS A 87 -15.99 -6.74 8.22
N ALA A 88 -14.72 -6.94 7.90
CA ALA A 88 -13.69 -7.41 8.83
C ALA A 88 -13.06 -6.29 9.66
N ASN A 89 -13.13 -5.02 9.22
CA ASN A 89 -12.49 -3.90 9.90
C ASN A 89 -10.99 -4.15 10.17
N TRP A 90 -10.27 -4.75 9.22
CA TRP A 90 -8.86 -5.23 9.32
C TRP A 90 -8.62 -6.42 10.26
N TYR A 91 -9.51 -6.67 11.23
CA TYR A 91 -9.32 -7.63 12.32
C TYR A 91 -10.46 -8.66 12.38
N PRO A 92 -10.53 -9.60 11.43
CA PRO A 92 -11.48 -10.70 11.53
C PRO A 92 -11.17 -11.57 12.74
N THR A 93 -12.23 -12.11 13.34
CA THR A 93 -12.15 -13.09 14.44
C THR A 93 -11.41 -14.37 14.02
N PRO A 94 -10.85 -15.15 14.98
CA PRO A 94 -10.25 -16.44 14.67
C PRO A 94 -11.18 -17.39 13.91
N GLU A 95 -12.48 -17.38 14.20
CA GLU A 95 -13.50 -18.18 13.51
C GLU A 95 -13.63 -17.73 12.05
N GLN A 96 -13.74 -16.43 11.80
CA GLN A 96 -13.76 -15.87 10.44
C GLN A 96 -12.48 -16.23 9.68
N GLN A 97 -11.30 -16.14 10.31
CA GLN A 97 -10.04 -16.53 9.66
C GLN A 97 -10.07 -18.01 9.23
N LYS A 98 -10.62 -18.91 10.06
CA LYS A 98 -10.82 -20.33 9.71
C LYS A 98 -11.82 -20.54 8.57
N GLU A 99 -12.83 -19.67 8.44
CA GLU A 99 -13.79 -19.65 7.33
C GLU A 99 -13.23 -19.06 6.01
N GLY A 100 -11.95 -18.66 6.04
CA GLY A 100 -11.22 -18.20 4.85
C GLY A 100 -11.14 -16.69 4.69
N TRP A 101 -11.50 -15.90 5.72
CA TRP A 101 -11.17 -14.47 5.73
C TRP A 101 -9.66 -14.25 5.79
N GLY A 102 -9.20 -13.11 5.29
CA GLY A 102 -7.82 -12.70 5.40
C GLY A 102 -7.36 -12.42 6.82
N ALA A 103 -6.10 -12.00 6.99
CA ALA A 103 -5.60 -11.53 8.28
C ALA A 103 -4.45 -10.52 8.10
N ASP A 104 -4.19 -9.79 9.18
CA ASP A 104 -2.99 -8.98 9.35
C ASP A 104 -1.83 -9.94 9.64
N TYR A 105 -1.17 -10.47 8.60
CA TYR A 105 0.04 -11.30 8.74
C TYR A 105 1.33 -10.47 8.56
N TYR A 106 1.23 -9.24 8.03
CA TYR A 106 2.38 -8.42 7.69
C TYR A 106 2.72 -7.47 8.84
N LYS A 107 3.96 -7.56 9.34
CA LYS A 107 4.49 -6.64 10.35
C LYS A 107 5.38 -5.57 9.72
N VAL A 108 5.11 -4.28 9.97
CA VAL A 108 6.00 -3.18 9.50
C VAL A 108 7.12 -2.81 10.48
N ALA A 109 6.91 -3.02 11.79
CA ALA A 109 7.81 -2.56 12.86
C ALA A 109 8.19 -1.05 12.75
N SER A 110 9.48 -0.73 12.60
CA SER A 110 10.04 0.62 12.43
C SER A 110 10.44 0.96 10.98
N THR A 111 10.20 0.02 10.05
CA THR A 111 10.60 0.11 8.64
C THR A 111 9.65 1.02 7.85
N VAL A 112 9.83 1.08 6.53
CA VAL A 112 8.83 1.71 5.63
C VAL A 112 7.62 0.80 5.35
N GLY A 113 7.64 -0.46 5.78
CA GLY A 113 6.62 -1.43 5.40
C GLY A 113 6.77 -1.86 3.94
N LEU A 114 5.64 -2.04 3.25
CA LEU A 114 5.60 -2.34 1.82
C LEU A 114 5.36 -1.06 1.01
N GLY A 115 6.43 -0.44 0.52
CA GLY A 115 6.36 0.76 -0.32
C GLY A 115 6.09 2.07 0.43
N GLY A 116 6.05 2.07 1.76
CA GLY A 116 5.93 3.31 2.53
C GLY A 116 7.10 4.26 2.28
N VAL A 117 6.96 5.49 2.72
CA VAL A 117 7.85 6.58 2.30
C VAL A 117 8.36 7.38 3.49
N LYS A 118 9.67 7.60 3.49
CA LYS A 118 10.40 8.54 4.35
C LYS A 118 11.25 9.45 3.47
N LEU A 119 11.97 10.39 4.07
CA LEU A 119 12.98 11.18 3.36
C LEU A 119 14.39 10.65 3.68
N TRP A 120 15.38 11.06 2.88
CA TRP A 120 16.79 10.77 3.09
C TRP A 120 17.60 12.06 3.18
N ASP A 121 18.35 12.26 4.27
CA ASP A 121 19.15 13.49 4.44
C ASP A 121 20.55 13.42 3.80
N GLY A 122 20.96 12.26 3.29
CA GLY A 122 22.31 11.99 2.80
C GLY A 122 23.02 10.93 3.62
N GLU A 123 22.64 10.79 4.89
CA GLU A 123 23.27 9.88 5.85
C GLU A 123 22.28 8.87 6.43
N LYS A 124 21.04 9.29 6.71
CA LYS A 124 20.01 8.49 7.36
C LYS A 124 18.59 8.81 6.87
N LEU A 125 17.68 7.92 7.24
CA LEU A 125 16.25 8.13 7.08
C LEU A 125 15.77 9.27 7.97
N VAL A 126 14.98 10.15 7.37
CA VAL A 126 14.25 11.22 8.05
C VAL A 126 12.77 10.83 8.06
N PRO A 127 12.16 10.59 9.24
CA PRO A 127 10.74 10.29 9.33
C PRO A 127 9.91 11.49 8.84
N LEU A 128 8.67 11.24 8.42
CA LEU A 128 7.72 12.31 8.10
C LEU A 128 7.13 12.94 9.38
N ASN A 129 7.98 13.20 10.37
CA ASN A 129 7.65 13.70 11.71
C ASN A 129 8.86 14.47 12.30
N PRO A 130 8.68 15.50 13.17
CA PRO A 130 7.42 16.12 13.59
C PRO A 130 6.65 16.73 12.42
N VAL A 131 5.35 16.94 12.60
CA VAL A 131 4.48 17.64 11.64
C VAL A 131 3.77 18.81 12.32
N THR A 132 3.34 19.78 11.52
CA THR A 132 2.41 20.85 11.95
C THR A 132 0.96 20.36 11.95
N ASN A 133 0.61 19.52 10.96
CA ASN A 133 -0.57 18.68 10.99
C ASN A 133 -0.38 17.47 10.06
N ARG A 134 -1.26 16.50 10.19
CA ARG A 134 -1.40 15.37 9.27
C ARG A 134 -2.84 15.26 8.81
N LEU A 135 -3.03 15.00 7.52
CA LEU A 135 -4.35 14.83 6.89
C LEU A 135 -4.40 13.50 6.16
N ALA A 136 -5.49 12.76 6.30
CA ALA A 136 -5.79 11.59 5.50
C ALA A 136 -7.02 11.82 4.64
N ARG A 137 -7.03 11.25 3.44
CA ARG A 137 -8.18 11.27 2.53
C ARG A 137 -8.35 9.91 1.87
N VAL A 138 -9.59 9.56 1.54
CA VAL A 138 -9.90 8.36 0.76
C VAL A 138 -10.86 8.69 -0.37
N GLY A 139 -10.81 7.93 -1.45
CA GLY A 139 -11.74 8.08 -2.56
C GLY A 139 -11.77 6.86 -3.47
N LYS A 140 -12.72 6.87 -4.40
CA LYS A 140 -12.97 5.74 -5.30
C LYS A 140 -13.62 6.20 -6.60
N THR A 141 -13.31 5.46 -7.67
CA THR A 141 -13.96 5.49 -8.98
C THR A 141 -14.49 4.10 -9.30
N ASP A 142 -15.05 3.89 -10.49
CA ASP A 142 -15.56 2.57 -10.90
C ASP A 142 -14.49 1.48 -10.96
N THR A 143 -13.21 1.84 -11.12
CA THR A 143 -12.11 0.87 -11.32
C THR A 143 -10.94 1.08 -10.37
N THR A 144 -10.98 2.08 -9.49
CA THR A 144 -9.88 2.37 -8.57
C THR A 144 -10.40 2.83 -7.21
N SER A 145 -9.64 2.50 -6.17
CA SER A 145 -9.79 3.12 -4.84
C SER A 145 -8.43 3.65 -4.40
N TRP A 146 -8.42 4.73 -3.63
CA TRP A 146 -7.19 5.38 -3.20
C TRP A 146 -7.29 5.91 -1.78
N MET A 147 -6.13 6.01 -1.14
CA MET A 147 -5.91 6.69 0.13
C MET A 147 -4.72 7.62 0.01
N GLU A 148 -4.76 8.71 0.76
CA GLU A 148 -3.68 9.70 0.85
C GLU A 148 -3.34 9.99 2.31
N MET A 149 -2.08 10.30 2.55
CA MET A 149 -1.59 10.89 3.78
C MET A 149 -0.72 12.10 3.45
N ILE A 150 -1.07 13.26 3.99
CA ILE A 150 -0.29 14.49 3.87
C ILE A 150 0.33 14.79 5.23
N SER A 151 1.66 14.83 5.28
CA SER A 151 2.45 15.25 6.45
C SER A 151 3.00 16.65 6.19
N ARG A 152 2.50 17.67 6.91
CA ARG A 152 2.90 19.07 6.68
C ARG A 152 3.97 19.55 7.62
N GLY A 153 4.88 20.38 7.11
CA GLY A 153 5.90 21.05 7.90
C GLY A 153 7.02 20.13 8.39
N VAL A 154 7.28 19.02 7.68
CA VAL A 154 8.33 18.05 8.01
C VAL A 154 9.70 18.73 7.93
N PRO A 155 10.52 18.72 9.00
CA PRO A 155 11.87 19.24 8.96
C PRO A 155 12.77 18.41 8.02
N TYR A 156 13.41 19.07 7.06
CA TYR A 156 14.29 18.42 6.11
C TYR A 156 15.40 19.38 5.66
N LYS A 157 16.67 19.06 5.95
CA LYS A 157 17.86 19.84 5.52
C LYS A 157 17.74 21.36 5.77
N GLY A 158 17.33 21.75 6.98
CA GLY A 158 17.21 23.16 7.38
C GLY A 158 15.96 23.89 6.87
N LYS A 159 15.06 23.21 6.15
CA LYS A 159 13.76 23.74 5.70
C LYS A 159 12.61 22.87 6.18
N LYS A 160 11.37 23.31 5.92
CA LYS A 160 10.15 22.53 6.12
C LYS A 160 9.55 22.15 4.77
N VAL A 161 9.12 20.90 4.65
CA VAL A 161 8.48 20.38 3.44
C VAL A 161 7.15 19.69 3.77
N ASP A 162 6.24 19.71 2.82
CA ASP A 162 4.96 19.01 2.91
C ASP A 162 5.00 17.80 1.99
N ILE A 163 4.80 16.61 2.55
CA ILE A 163 4.90 15.35 1.80
C ILE A 163 3.53 14.69 1.73
N LEU A 164 3.07 14.42 0.51
CA LEU A 164 1.92 13.58 0.22
C LEU A 164 2.39 12.17 -0.14
N VAL A 165 1.78 11.16 0.47
CA VAL A 165 1.89 9.76 0.08
C VAL A 165 0.50 9.29 -0.34
N ARG A 166 0.36 8.82 -1.58
CA ARG A 166 -0.89 8.26 -2.11
C ARG A 166 -0.68 6.80 -2.46
N VAL A 167 -1.66 5.97 -2.10
CA VAL A 167 -1.73 4.57 -2.51
C VAL A 167 -3.02 4.37 -3.30
N THR A 168 -2.91 3.86 -4.52
CA THR A 168 -4.04 3.57 -5.40
C THR A 168 -4.07 2.08 -5.74
N VAL A 169 -5.20 1.44 -5.52
CA VAL A 169 -5.47 0.06 -5.93
C VAL A 169 -6.42 0.04 -7.13
N PHE A 170 -6.35 -1.03 -7.93
CA PHE A 170 -7.09 -1.15 -9.18
C PHE A 170 -7.92 -2.44 -9.20
N SER A 171 -9.12 -2.35 -9.76
CA SER A 171 -9.96 -3.52 -9.98
C SER A 171 -9.37 -4.43 -11.04
N GLY A 172 -9.37 -5.74 -10.79
CA GLY A 172 -8.80 -6.73 -11.69
C GLY A 172 -7.27 -6.74 -11.76
N LYS A 173 -6.57 -5.96 -10.91
CA LYS A 173 -5.10 -5.99 -10.81
C LYS A 173 -4.65 -6.16 -9.36
N ARG A 174 -3.81 -7.17 -9.13
CA ARG A 174 -3.13 -7.43 -7.84
C ARG A 174 -1.95 -6.48 -7.63
N GLU A 175 -2.15 -5.19 -7.82
CA GLU A 175 -1.10 -4.18 -7.70
C GLU A 175 -1.67 -2.94 -7.03
N ALA A 176 -0.81 -2.23 -6.31
CA ALA A 176 -1.06 -0.88 -5.87
C ALA A 176 0.05 0.05 -6.37
N LYS A 177 -0.34 1.24 -6.81
CA LYS A 177 0.58 2.31 -7.13
C LYS A 177 0.82 3.16 -5.88
N VAL A 178 2.07 3.39 -5.53
CA VAL A 178 2.47 4.31 -4.46
C VAL A 178 3.14 5.53 -5.08
N GLU A 179 2.61 6.71 -4.76
CA GLU A 179 3.11 8.00 -5.21
C GLU A 179 3.54 8.81 -3.99
N ALA A 180 4.74 9.39 -4.04
CA ALA A 180 5.17 10.38 -3.06
C ALA A 180 5.41 11.72 -3.74
N VAL A 181 4.91 12.82 -3.17
CA VAL A 181 5.01 14.15 -3.76
C VAL A 181 5.41 15.18 -2.70
N SER A 182 6.40 16.01 -3.04
CA SER A 182 6.75 17.22 -2.30
C SER A 182 5.80 18.34 -2.72
N LEU A 183 4.79 18.59 -1.88
CA LEU A 183 3.74 19.59 -2.14
C LEU A 183 4.27 21.03 -2.06
N THR A 184 5.38 21.26 -1.35
CA THR A 184 6.08 22.56 -1.35
C THR A 184 6.83 22.81 -2.65
N GLY A 185 6.90 21.83 -3.57
CA GLY A 185 7.60 21.94 -4.85
C GLY A 185 9.12 21.78 -4.75
N GLU A 186 9.64 21.57 -3.54
CA GLU A 186 11.05 21.34 -3.27
C GLU A 186 11.51 19.98 -3.79
N LYS A 187 12.70 19.92 -4.38
CA LYS A 187 13.34 18.62 -4.66
C LYS A 187 13.86 18.04 -3.35
N VAL A 188 13.37 16.86 -3.00
CA VAL A 188 13.78 16.07 -1.83
C VAL A 188 14.26 14.70 -2.28
N GLN A 189 15.00 14.01 -1.42
CA GLN A 189 15.29 12.59 -1.64
C GLN A 189 14.30 11.76 -0.85
N PHE A 190 13.52 10.97 -1.56
CA PHE A 190 12.60 10.01 -0.98
C PHE A 190 13.32 8.70 -0.69
N ALA A 191 12.90 8.03 0.36
CA ALA A 191 13.30 6.67 0.69
C ALA A 191 12.05 5.81 0.76
N THR A 192 11.99 4.75 -0.04
CA THR A 192 10.93 3.74 -0.04
C THR A 192 11.56 2.35 -0.04
N GLY A 193 10.78 1.28 -0.06
CA GLY A 193 11.35 -0.06 0.04
C GLY A 193 10.37 -1.16 0.39
N VAL A 194 10.95 -2.28 0.81
CA VAL A 194 10.21 -3.44 1.32
C VAL A 194 10.95 -4.01 2.52
N ASN A 195 10.22 -4.26 3.61
CA ASN A 195 10.79 -4.88 4.80
C ASN A 195 10.72 -6.40 4.79
N TYR A 196 11.60 -7.01 5.58
CA TYR A 196 11.67 -8.44 5.75
C TYR A 196 12.04 -8.78 7.20
N PHE A 197 11.92 -10.06 7.56
CA PHE A 197 12.31 -10.56 8.88
C PHE A 197 13.38 -11.65 8.76
N LYS A 198 13.94 -12.04 9.90
CA LYS A 198 14.88 -13.17 9.97
C LYS A 198 14.30 -14.38 9.23
N ASP A 199 15.14 -15.05 8.46
CA ASP A 199 14.82 -16.22 7.62
C ASP A 199 13.90 -15.94 6.42
N SER A 200 13.57 -14.67 6.13
CA SER A 200 12.88 -14.32 4.88
C SER A 200 13.78 -14.55 3.67
N ALA A 201 13.24 -15.22 2.65
CA ALA A 201 13.89 -15.37 1.38
C ALA A 201 13.64 -14.13 0.51
N THR A 202 14.63 -13.78 -0.33
CA THR A 202 14.56 -12.57 -1.18
C THR A 202 15.01 -12.90 -2.60
N LYS A 203 14.31 -12.32 -3.58
CA LYS A 203 14.76 -12.24 -4.98
C LYS A 203 14.75 -10.80 -5.47
N LYS A 204 15.79 -10.43 -6.21
CA LYS A 204 16.01 -9.07 -6.70
C LYS A 204 16.32 -9.10 -8.19
N GLY A 205 15.78 -8.13 -8.92
CA GLY A 205 16.15 -7.86 -10.31
C GLY A 205 16.57 -6.41 -10.48
N ALA A 206 16.77 -5.98 -11.72
CA ALA A 206 17.19 -4.62 -12.03
C ALA A 206 16.19 -3.55 -11.55
N ASN A 207 14.89 -3.88 -11.55
CA ASN A 207 13.79 -2.96 -11.32
C ASN A 207 12.74 -3.49 -10.31
N TYR A 208 13.07 -4.54 -9.54
CA TYR A 208 12.17 -5.08 -8.52
C TYR A 208 12.92 -5.73 -7.35
N ILE A 209 12.24 -5.81 -6.21
CA ILE A 209 12.63 -6.59 -5.02
C ILE A 209 11.38 -7.35 -4.55
N ALA A 210 11.52 -8.65 -4.32
CA ALA A 210 10.47 -9.51 -3.76
C ALA A 210 11.02 -10.24 -2.53
N VAL A 211 10.28 -10.19 -1.43
CA VAL A 211 10.61 -10.86 -0.16
C VAL A 211 9.48 -11.81 0.21
N TRP A 212 9.81 -12.89 0.91
CA TRP A 212 8.85 -13.89 1.37
C TRP A 212 9.30 -14.52 2.68
N GLY A 213 8.42 -14.56 3.68
CA GLY A 213 8.76 -15.18 4.96
C GLY A 213 7.67 -15.03 6.02
N LYS A 214 7.97 -15.53 7.21
CA LYS A 214 7.10 -15.39 8.39
C LYS A 214 7.41 -14.07 9.09
N HIS A 215 6.37 -13.31 9.39
CA HIS A 215 6.49 -12.12 10.23
C HIS A 215 6.06 -12.46 11.67
N PRO A 216 6.62 -11.78 12.69
CA PRO A 216 6.29 -12.01 14.10
C PRO A 216 4.99 -11.29 14.48
N GLU A 217 3.88 -11.70 13.89
CA GLU A 217 2.55 -11.10 14.12
C GLU A 217 1.72 -11.97 15.08
N ASP A 218 0.99 -11.33 15.98
CA ASP A 218 0.30 -11.97 17.11
C ASP A 218 -1.24 -11.89 17.03
N VAL A 219 -1.76 -11.10 16.10
CA VAL A 219 -3.23 -10.96 15.89
C VAL A 219 -3.82 -12.03 14.96
N ALA A 220 -2.98 -12.73 14.21
CA ALA A 220 -3.41 -13.81 13.32
C ALA A 220 -3.63 -15.13 14.10
N ALA A 221 -4.67 -15.88 13.73
CA ALA A 221 -5.00 -17.15 14.37
C ALA A 221 -4.03 -18.30 14.00
N GLU A 222 -3.17 -18.08 13.01
CA GLU A 222 -2.18 -19.02 12.51
C GLU A 222 -0.94 -18.29 11.99
N ILE A 223 0.19 -19.01 11.90
CA ILE A 223 1.43 -18.49 11.33
C ILE A 223 1.47 -18.81 9.84
N VAL A 224 1.43 -17.76 9.02
CA VAL A 224 1.41 -17.84 7.56
C VAL A 224 2.59 -17.07 7.00
N GLU A 225 3.22 -17.62 5.97
CA GLU A 225 4.22 -16.86 5.21
C GLU A 225 3.53 -15.83 4.33
N VAL A 226 4.07 -14.61 4.34
CA VAL A 226 3.60 -13.48 3.56
C VAL A 226 4.72 -12.97 2.68
N GLY A 227 4.36 -12.53 1.48
CA GLY A 227 5.26 -11.95 0.51
C GLY A 227 4.94 -10.50 0.23
N GLY A 228 5.98 -9.69 0.05
CA GLY A 228 5.87 -8.30 -0.40
C GLY A 228 6.80 -8.07 -1.57
N ALA A 229 6.35 -7.39 -2.61
CA ALA A 229 7.18 -7.03 -3.74
C ALA A 229 7.00 -5.56 -4.11
N ILE A 230 8.10 -4.92 -4.51
CA ILE A 230 8.15 -3.55 -5.00
C ILE A 230 8.84 -3.53 -6.37
N LYS A 231 8.24 -2.83 -7.33
CA LYS A 231 8.76 -2.54 -8.67
C LYS A 231 8.94 -1.03 -8.80
N TYR A 232 10.04 -0.64 -9.40
CA TYR A 232 10.46 0.77 -9.47
C TYR A 232 11.25 1.03 -10.75
N ASN A 233 11.31 2.28 -11.19
CA ASN A 233 12.15 2.67 -12.32
C ASN A 233 13.58 2.96 -11.83
N PRO A 234 14.61 2.18 -12.21
CA PRO A 234 15.95 2.36 -11.68
C PRO A 234 16.57 3.74 -11.98
N LYS A 235 16.06 4.46 -12.98
CA LYS A 235 16.55 5.81 -13.31
C LYS A 235 16.21 6.86 -12.24
N ASP A 236 15.20 6.61 -11.42
CA ASP A 236 14.72 7.54 -10.39
C ASP A 236 15.46 7.37 -9.06
N PHE A 237 16.21 6.27 -8.91
CA PHE A 237 16.92 5.89 -7.69
C PHE A 237 18.43 5.92 -7.90
N GLU A 238 19.16 6.39 -6.90
CA GLU A 238 20.62 6.47 -6.92
C GLU A 238 21.29 5.40 -6.05
N LYS A 239 20.56 4.88 -5.05
CA LYS A 239 21.09 3.89 -4.12
C LYS A 239 20.02 2.87 -3.72
N ASN A 240 20.42 1.61 -3.69
CA ASN A 240 19.71 0.53 -2.99
C ASN A 240 20.56 0.11 -1.79
N THR A 241 19.99 0.05 -0.60
CA THR A 241 20.71 -0.36 0.61
C THR A 241 19.88 -1.37 1.39
N ASP A 242 20.57 -2.32 2.00
CA ASP A 242 20.00 -3.24 2.98
C ASP A 242 20.44 -2.76 4.36
N ASP A 243 19.49 -2.49 5.25
CA ASP A 243 19.79 -2.07 6.63
C ASP A 243 19.68 -3.22 7.66
N GLY A 244 19.50 -4.45 7.19
CA GLY A 244 19.31 -5.63 8.02
C GLY A 244 17.85 -5.94 8.37
N THR A 245 16.93 -5.02 8.06
CA THR A 245 15.48 -5.17 8.31
C THR A 245 14.61 -4.83 7.10
N GLN A 246 15.16 -4.10 6.13
CA GLN A 246 14.47 -3.69 4.92
C GLN A 246 15.46 -3.40 3.79
N TYR A 247 14.99 -3.60 2.57
CA TYR A 247 15.64 -3.05 1.39
C TYR A 247 15.10 -1.66 1.12
N LEU A 248 15.97 -0.66 1.16
CA LEU A 248 15.65 0.74 0.92
C LEU A 248 16.13 1.17 -0.47
N LEU A 249 15.24 1.84 -1.17
CA LEU A 249 15.46 2.52 -2.43
C LEU A 249 15.50 4.04 -2.15
N ILE A 250 16.68 4.64 -2.34
CA ILE A 250 16.90 6.07 -2.14
C ILE A 250 16.86 6.78 -3.50
N SER A 251 15.92 7.71 -3.63
CA SER A 251 15.71 8.45 -4.87
C SER A 251 16.81 9.47 -5.11
N LYS A 252 17.00 9.82 -6.38
CA LYS A 252 17.63 11.10 -6.74
C LYS A 252 16.77 12.25 -6.18
N PRO A 253 17.32 13.46 -5.99
CA PRO A 253 16.52 14.62 -5.63
C PRO A 253 15.40 14.88 -6.65
N ALA A 254 14.15 14.72 -6.23
CA ALA A 254 12.98 14.78 -7.08
C ALA A 254 11.81 15.49 -6.38
N LYS A 255 10.83 15.96 -7.16
CA LYS A 255 9.57 16.49 -6.62
C LYS A 255 8.57 15.39 -6.33
N ASN A 256 8.71 14.24 -7.00
CA ASN A 256 7.89 13.07 -6.82
C ASN A 256 8.65 11.79 -7.15
N ILE A 257 8.17 10.67 -6.62
CA ILE A 257 8.52 9.31 -7.04
C ILE A 257 7.26 8.46 -7.19
N GLU A 258 7.35 7.41 -7.99
CA GLU A 258 6.31 6.42 -8.18
C GLU A 258 6.91 5.01 -8.08
N THR A 259 6.21 4.12 -7.36
CA THR A 259 6.52 2.68 -7.31
C THR A 259 5.24 1.86 -7.41
N THR A 260 5.38 0.62 -7.84
CA THR A 260 4.30 -0.37 -7.80
C THR A 260 4.61 -1.38 -6.71
N ILE A 261 3.63 -1.71 -5.88
CA ILE A 261 3.73 -2.77 -4.87
C ILE A 261 2.67 -3.84 -5.09
N LEU A 262 2.96 -5.05 -4.63
CA LEU A 262 1.96 -6.07 -4.43
C LEU A 262 2.35 -7.03 -3.32
N SER A 263 1.35 -7.73 -2.80
CA SER A 263 1.51 -8.71 -1.74
C SER A 263 0.63 -9.93 -1.99
N SER A 264 0.95 -10.99 -1.26
CA SER A 264 0.28 -12.27 -1.29
C SER A 264 0.71 -13.11 -0.10
N CYS A 265 -0.02 -14.18 0.22
CA CYS A 265 0.36 -15.07 1.31
C CYS A 265 0.23 -16.56 0.96
N ALA A 266 0.81 -17.41 1.81
CA ALA A 266 0.83 -18.86 1.60
C ALA A 266 -0.56 -19.52 1.62
N ARG A 267 -1.59 -18.83 2.12
CA ARG A 267 -2.99 -19.33 2.11
C ARG A 267 -3.63 -19.27 0.73
N GLU A 268 -3.05 -18.53 -0.19
CA GLU A 268 -3.55 -18.45 -1.56
C GLU A 268 -3.22 -19.71 -2.37
N THR A 269 -3.90 -19.89 -3.49
CA THR A 269 -3.65 -21.02 -4.42
C THR A 269 -2.74 -20.63 -5.57
N GLU A 270 -2.96 -19.45 -6.16
CA GLU A 270 -2.30 -19.04 -7.39
C GLU A 270 -0.90 -18.47 -7.16
N LEU A 271 -0.75 -17.57 -6.18
CA LEU A 271 0.48 -16.79 -5.95
C LEU A 271 0.91 -16.93 -4.48
N ASN A 272 1.40 -18.12 -4.14
CA ASN A 272 1.60 -18.55 -2.76
C ASN A 272 3.04 -18.96 -2.42
N THR A 273 4.01 -18.54 -3.24
CA THR A 273 5.45 -18.76 -3.02
C THR A 273 6.25 -17.57 -3.53
N LEU A 274 7.50 -17.43 -3.07
CA LEU A 274 8.43 -16.42 -3.57
C LEU A 274 8.64 -16.49 -5.09
N ASP A 275 8.74 -17.69 -5.66
CA ASP A 275 8.96 -17.87 -7.11
C ASP A 275 7.77 -17.36 -7.92
N LYS A 276 6.55 -17.62 -7.45
CA LYS A 276 5.32 -17.13 -8.09
C LYS A 276 5.18 -15.62 -7.93
N LEU A 277 5.52 -15.07 -6.76
CA LEU A 277 5.56 -13.63 -6.51
C LEU A 277 6.56 -12.91 -7.42
N GLU A 278 7.77 -13.45 -7.53
CA GLU A 278 8.80 -12.94 -8.43
C GLU A 278 8.33 -13.00 -9.90
N ALA A 279 7.75 -14.13 -10.32
CA ALA A 279 7.25 -14.29 -11.69
C ALA A 279 6.13 -13.31 -12.02
N TYR A 280 5.31 -12.90 -11.04
CA TYR A 280 4.26 -11.92 -11.24
C TYR A 280 4.82 -10.50 -11.38
N ILE A 281 5.67 -10.04 -10.44
CA ILE A 281 6.19 -8.65 -10.42
C ILE A 281 7.10 -8.34 -11.63
N LYS A 282 7.67 -9.37 -12.27
CA LYS A 282 8.48 -9.24 -13.50
C LYS A 282 7.67 -8.82 -14.72
N LYS A 283 6.38 -9.18 -14.78
CA LYS A 283 5.48 -8.80 -15.87
C LYS A 283 5.24 -7.29 -15.83
#